data_AF-A0A0N0KEH1-F1
#
_entry.id   AF-A0A0N0KEH1-F1
#
_cell.length_a   1.000
_cell.length_b   1.000
_cell.length_c   1.000
_cell.angle_alpha   90.00
_cell.angle_beta   90.00
_cell.angle_gamma   90.00
#
_symmetry.space_group_name_H-M   'P 1'
#
loop_
_entity.id
_entity.type
_entity.pdbx_description
1 polymer ?
#
loop_
_entity_poly.entity_id
_entity_poly.type
_entity_poly.pdbx_seq_one_letter_code
_entity_poly.pdbx_strand_id
1 'polypeptide(L)' 'AAGEAALQRRLAAEIGAVRDVLIESPTQGRTEHFIPVAIGGATPGAVRRLTMAGHDGARLAV' A
#
# COMPACT_ATOMS: atom_id res chain seq x y z
N ALA A 1 -6.78 -0.81 -20.74
CA ALA A 1 -7.33 -2.06 -20.16
C ALA A 1 -6.25 -2.98 -19.58
N ALA A 2 -5.25 -3.42 -20.35
CA ALA A 2 -4.24 -4.38 -19.86
C ALA A 2 -3.42 -3.89 -18.65
N GLY A 3 -3.04 -2.60 -18.63
CA GLY A 3 -2.30 -2.00 -17.51
C GLY A 3 -3.08 -2.02 -16.20
N GLU A 4 -4.36 -1.65 -16.24
CA GLU A 4 -5.27 -1.71 -15.09
C GLU A 4 -5.37 -3.14 -14.55
N ALA A 5 -5.61 -4.12 -15.43
CA ALA A 5 -5.67 -5.53 -15.01
C ALA A 5 -4.35 -6.04 -14.41
N ALA A 6 -3.21 -5.57 -14.91
CA ALA A 6 -1.90 -5.90 -14.35
C ALA A 6 -1.70 -5.27 -12.96
N LEU A 7 -2.14 -4.03 -12.77
CA LEU A 7 -2.13 -3.36 -11.47
C LEU A 7 -3.01 -4.10 -10.46
N GLN A 8 -4.25 -4.46 -10.83
CA GLN A 8 -5.15 -5.22 -9.95
C GLN A 8 -4.53 -6.56 -9.51
N ARG A 9 -3.94 -7.32 -10.43
CA ARG A 9 -3.24 -8.58 -10.08
C ARG A 9 -2.06 -8.34 -9.14
N ARG A 10 -1.30 -7.26 -9.37
CA ARG A 10 -0.18 -6.89 -8.50
C ARG A 10 -0.65 -6.56 -7.10
N LEU A 11 -1.72 -5.77 -6.94
CA LEU A 11 -2.28 -5.40 -5.64
C LEU A 11 -2.85 -6.63 -4.91
N ALA A 12 -3.60 -7.49 -5.61
CA ALA A 12 -4.15 -8.71 -5.04
C ALA A 12 -3.07 -9.67 -4.50
N ALA A 13 -1.91 -9.73 -5.17
CA ALA A 13 -0.79 -10.56 -4.74
C ALA A 13 -0.12 -10.10 -3.43
N GLU A 14 -0.39 -8.88 -2.97
CA GLU A 14 0.18 -8.33 -1.73
C GLU A 14 -0.72 -8.60 -0.52
N ILE A 15 -1.97 -9.05 -0.70
CA ILE A 15 -2.90 -9.29 0.41
C ILE A 15 -2.34 -10.38 1.35
N GLY A 16 -2.29 -10.07 2.64
CA GLY A 16 -1.71 -10.91 3.68
C GLY A 16 -0.20 -10.76 3.85
N ALA A 17 0.51 -10.10 2.93
CA ALA A 17 1.91 -9.79 3.09
C ALA A 17 2.13 -8.69 4.13
N VAL A 18 3.25 -8.78 4.84
CA VAL A 18 3.75 -7.73 5.72
C VAL A 18 4.79 -6.92 4.97
N ARG A 19 4.64 -5.59 4.97
CA ARG A 19 5.49 -4.64 4.23
C ARG A 19 6.01 -3.54 5.14
N ASP A 20 7.19 -3.02 4.80
CA ASP A 20 7.71 -1.81 5.42
C ASP A 20 7.18 -0.62 4.62
N VAL A 21 6.33 0.19 5.24
CA VAL A 21 5.61 1.30 4.61
C VAL A 21 6.18 2.62 5.09
N LEU A 22 6.77 3.38 4.18
CA LEU A 22 7.13 4.78 4.41
C LEU A 22 5.87 5.64 4.38
N ILE A 23 5.62 6.37 5.47
CA ILE A 23 4.51 7.29 5.61
C ILE A 23 4.88 8.61 4.91
N GLU A 24 4.17 8.97 3.85
CA GLU A 24 4.42 10.21 3.08
C GLU A 24 3.48 11.34 3.51
N SER A 25 2.27 11.00 3.98
CA SER A 25 1.29 11.93 4.53
C SER A 25 0.48 11.26 5.65
N PRO A 26 -0.39 11.98 6.37
CA PRO A 26 -1.30 11.35 7.34
C PRO A 26 -2.25 10.31 6.75
N THR A 27 -2.43 10.29 5.43
CA THR A 27 -3.39 9.45 4.72
C THR A 27 -2.78 8.52 3.66
N GLN A 28 -1.48 8.65 3.37
CA GLN A 28 -0.81 7.82 2.37
C GLN A 28 0.63 7.44 2.74
N GLY A 29 1.05 6.28 2.23
CA GLY A 29 2.44 5.85 2.22
C GLY A 29 2.78 4.99 1.01
N ARG A 30 4.00 4.45 1.00
CA ARG A 30 4.47 3.50 0.00
C ARG A 30 5.24 2.36 0.63
N THR A 31 5.05 1.15 0.13
CA THR A 31 5.89 -0.01 0.46
C THR A 31 7.34 0.21 0.00
N GLU A 32 8.25 -0.64 0.42
CA GLU A 32 9.64 -0.71 -0.09
C GLU A 32 9.74 -0.86 -1.62
N HIS A 33 8.70 -1.40 -2.29
CA HIS A 33 8.59 -1.52 -3.75
C HIS A 33 7.70 -0.45 -4.40
N PHE A 34 7.52 0.69 -3.71
CA PHE A 34 6.78 1.86 -4.19
C PHE A 34 5.28 1.63 -4.49
N ILE A 35 4.66 0.56 -3.98
CA ILE A 35 3.21 0.37 -4.11
C ILE A 35 2.50 1.36 -3.19
N PRO A 36 1.52 2.14 -3.68
CA PRO A 36 0.76 3.08 -2.86
C PRO A 36 -0.04 2.34 -1.78
N VAL A 37 -0.08 2.92 -0.57
CA VAL A 37 -0.83 2.39 0.57
C VAL A 37 -1.70 3.50 1.17
N ALA A 38 -2.99 3.24 1.31
CA ALA A 38 -3.90 4.05 2.10
C ALA A 38 -3.68 3.76 3.60
N ILE A 39 -3.53 4.81 4.39
CA ILE A 39 -3.25 4.74 5.83
C ILE A 39 -4.10 5.79 6.55
N GLY A 40 -4.21 5.70 7.87
CA GLY A 40 -4.94 6.68 8.68
C GLY A 40 -4.11 7.19 9.87
N GLY A 41 -4.07 8.51 10.03
CA GLY A 41 -3.57 9.17 11.24
C GLY A 41 -2.09 8.95 11.54
N ALA A 42 -1.26 8.68 10.52
CA ALA A 42 0.15 8.37 10.71
C ALA A 42 1.05 9.62 10.60
N THR A 43 2.23 9.56 11.22
CA THR A 43 3.23 10.64 11.17
C THR A 43 4.09 10.51 9.90
N PRO A 44 4.15 11.53 9.02
CA PRO A 44 5.05 11.53 7.86
C PRO A 44 6.52 11.30 8.25
N GLY A 45 7.25 10.58 7.39
CA GLY A 45 8.66 10.22 7.60
C GLY A 45 8.89 8.96 8.44
N ALA A 46 7.87 8.43 9.11
CA ALA A 46 7.97 7.14 9.79
C ALA A 46 7.98 5.98 8.78
N VAL A 47 8.69 4.90 9.12
CA VAL A 47 8.56 3.60 8.44
C VAL A 47 7.84 2.66 9.39
N ARG A 48 6.75 2.05 8.94
CA ARG A 48 5.92 1.14 9.75
C ARG A 48 5.79 -0.21 9.06
N ARG A 49 5.90 -1.27 9.83
CA ARG A 49 5.62 -2.64 9.36
C ARG A 49 4.13 -2.92 9.45
N LEU A 50 3.46 -3.07 8.31
CA LEU A 50 2.00 -3.18 8.21
C LEU A 50 1.60 -4.41 7.37
N THR A 51 0.49 -5.06 7.76
CA THR A 51 -0.11 -6.14 6.98
C THR A 51 -1.06 -5.55 5.95
N MET A 52 -0.95 -5.96 4.70
CA MET A 52 -1.86 -5.49 3.65
C MET A 52 -3.16 -6.30 3.71
N ALA A 53 -4.25 -5.67 4.12
CA ALA A 53 -5.55 -6.31 4.31
C ALA A 53 -6.39 -6.35 3.02
N GLY A 54 -6.10 -5.47 2.05
CA GLY A 54 -6.86 -5.38 0.80
C GLY A 54 -6.34 -4.29 -0.13
N HIS A 55 -7.16 -3.88 -1.11
CA HIS A 55 -6.89 -2.74 -1.97
C HIS A 55 -8.17 -2.11 -2.52
N ASP A 56 -8.12 -0.81 -2.84
CA ASP A 56 -9.23 -0.08 -3.51
C ASP A 56 -9.14 -0.11 -5.05
N GLY A 57 -8.13 -0.83 -5.56
CA GLY A 57 -7.82 -0.93 -6.98
C GLY A 57 -6.73 0.04 -7.45
N ALA A 58 -6.35 1.01 -6.63
CA ALA A 58 -5.21 1.89 -6.90
C ALA A 58 -4.15 1.83 -5.79
N ARG A 59 -4.56 1.53 -4.55
CA ARG A 59 -3.74 1.53 -3.35
C ARG A 59 -4.04 0.29 -2.51
N LEU A 60 -3.03 -0.22 -1.82
CA LEU A 60 -3.20 -1.20 -0.76
C LEU A 60 -3.87 -0.55 0.45
N ALA A 61 -4.55 -1.34 1.26
CA ALA A 61 -5.17 -0.94 2.52
C ALA A 61 -4.61 -1.79 3.67
N VAL A 62 -4.53 -1.18 4.85
CA VAL A 62 -4.06 -1.79 6.11
C VAL A 62 -5.19 -2.03 7.08
#